data_AF-A0A965SHE1-F1
#
_entry.id   AF-A0A965SHE1-F1
#
_cell.length_a   1.000
_cell.length_b   1.000
_cell.length_c   1.000
_cell.angle_alpha   90.00
_cell.angle_beta   90.00
_cell.angle_gamma   90.00
#
_symmetry.space_group_name_H-M   'P 1'
#
loop_
_entity.id
_entity.type
_entity.pdbx_description
1 polymer ?
#
loop_
_entity_poly.entity_id
_entity_poly.type
_entity_poly.pdbx_seq_one_letter_code
_entity_poly.pdbx_strand_id
1 'polypeptide(L)' 'MPYKPIPDDCFIRRLERYFYQGQRIWISDDRRFRYTWDSLHGEVEVYSRRGRHLGVLDCNGTTIGSAVKGRRIDV' A
#
# COMPACT_ATOMS: atom_id res chain seq x y z
N MET A 1 -12.21 0.50 16.25
CA MET A 1 -12.96 0.69 14.99
C MET A 1 -12.94 -0.62 14.22
N PRO A 2 -14.01 -1.00 13.49
CA PRO A 2 -13.98 -2.21 12.69
C PRO A 2 -12.97 -2.06 11.55
N TYR A 3 -12.26 -3.14 11.22
CA TYR A 3 -11.33 -3.16 10.09
C TYR A 3 -12.08 -2.94 8.78
N LYS A 4 -11.57 -2.02 7.95
CA LYS A 4 -12.10 -1.74 6.62
C LYS A 4 -11.55 -2.77 5.62
N PRO A 5 -12.41 -3.50 4.89
CA PRO A 5 -11.97 -4.38 3.81
C PRO A 5 -11.47 -3.54 2.63
N ILE A 6 -10.65 -4.13 1.78
CA ILE A 6 -10.23 -3.51 0.52
C ILE A 6 -11.44 -3.44 -0.41
N PRO A 7 -11.87 -2.27 -0.92
CA PRO A 7 -12.94 -2.17 -1.92
C PRO A 7 -12.65 -3.01 -3.17
N ASP A 8 -13.69 -3.54 -3.82
CA ASP A 8 -13.52 -4.44 -4.97
C ASP A 8 -12.97 -3.74 -6.22
N ASP A 9 -13.22 -2.44 -6.34
CA ASP A 9 -12.74 -1.55 -7.40
C ASP A 9 -11.36 -0.92 -7.11
N CYS A 10 -10.79 -1.15 -5.93
CA CYS A 10 -9.50 -0.59 -5.53
C CYS A 10 -8.38 -1.02 -6.50
N PHE A 11 -7.57 -0.04 -6.94
CA PHE A 11 -6.56 -0.28 -7.96
C PHE A 11 -5.56 -1.39 -7.61
N ILE A 12 -5.19 -1.54 -6.33
CA ILE A 12 -4.24 -2.58 -5.90
C ILE A 12 -4.76 -3.99 -6.16
N ARG A 13 -6.09 -4.21 -6.25
CA ARG A 13 -6.64 -5.55 -6.53
C ARG A 13 -6.26 -6.09 -7.90
N ARG A 14 -5.91 -5.19 -8.83
CA ARG A 14 -5.47 -5.53 -10.19
C ARG A 14 -3.96 -5.82 -10.27
N LEU A 15 -3.21 -5.54 -9.21
CA LEU A 15 -1.76 -5.68 -9.18
C LEU A 15 -1.31 -7.07 -8.73
N GLU A 16 -0.10 -7.45 -9.16
CA GLU A 16 0.61 -8.61 -8.62
C GLU A 16 0.77 -8.44 -7.10
N ARG A 17 0.56 -9.52 -6.34
CA ARG A 17 0.72 -9.52 -4.88
C ARG A 17 1.46 -10.73 -4.37
N TYR A 18 2.11 -10.57 -3.23
CA TYR A 18 2.71 -11.63 -2.45
C TYR A 18 2.45 -11.42 -0.96
N PHE A 19 2.75 -12.44 -0.18
CA PHE A 19 2.66 -12.39 1.27
C PHE A 19 4.08 -12.41 1.85
N TYR A 20 4.40 -11.46 2.72
CA TYR A 20 5.71 -11.33 3.34
C TYR A 20 5.56 -10.87 4.79
N GLN A 21 6.20 -11.59 5.71
CA GLN A 21 6.19 -11.31 7.15
C GLN A 21 4.81 -10.98 7.73
N GLY A 22 3.77 -11.73 7.37
CA GLY A 22 2.42 -11.51 7.91
C GLY A 22 1.60 -10.45 7.18
N GLN A 23 2.16 -9.79 6.16
CA GLN A 23 1.52 -8.70 5.44
C GLN A 23 1.35 -9.04 3.95
N ARG A 24 0.24 -8.58 3.37
CA ARG A 24 0.04 -8.60 1.91
C ARG A 24 0.72 -7.38 1.30
N ILE A 25 1.54 -7.63 0.30
CA ILE A 25 2.26 -6.59 -0.44
C ILE A 25 1.88 -6.71 -1.91
N TRP A 26 1.46 -5.59 -2.48
CA TRP A 26 1.19 -5.46 -3.92
C TRP A 26 2.35 -4.74 -4.60
N ILE A 27 2.58 -5.05 -5.86
CA ILE A 27 3.72 -4.56 -6.64
C ILE A 27 3.19 -3.78 -7.85
N SER A 28 3.73 -2.59 -8.11
CA SER A 28 3.44 -1.87 -9.36
C SER A 28 3.98 -2.64 -10.56
N ASP A 29 3.37 -2.47 -11.74
CA ASP A 29 3.79 -3.20 -12.95
C ASP A 29 5.27 -2.96 -13.31
N ASP A 30 5.78 -1.74 -13.06
CA ASP A 30 7.18 -1.37 -13.25
C ASP A 30 8.11 -1.81 -12.09
N ARG A 31 7.56 -2.47 -11.08
CA ARG A 31 8.20 -2.98 -9.86
C ARG A 31 8.91 -1.92 -9.01
N ARG A 32 8.69 -0.62 -9.24
CA ARG A 32 9.31 0.48 -8.50
C ARG A 32 8.66 0.71 -7.14
N PHE A 33 7.38 0.37 -7.00
CA PHE A 33 6.59 0.62 -5.80
C PHE A 33 6.11 -0.68 -5.16
N ARG A 34 5.85 -0.58 -3.86
CA ARG A 34 5.18 -1.59 -3.05
C ARG A 34 4.00 -0.92 -2.37
N TYR A 35 2.87 -1.60 -2.33
CA TYR A 35 1.66 -1.08 -1.71
C TYR A 35 1.21 -2.03 -0.63
N THR A 36 0.64 -1.46 0.44
CA THR A 36 0.00 -2.24 1.50
C THR A 36 -1.33 -1.61 1.87
N TRP A 37 -2.28 -2.42 2.31
CA TRP A 37 -3.57 -1.95 2.78
C TRP A 37 -3.54 -1.65 4.28
N ASP A 38 -3.84 -0.42 4.65
CA ASP A 38 -4.14 -0.05 6.04
C ASP A 38 -5.64 -0.25 6.28
N SER A 39 -6.00 -1.34 6.95
CA SER A 39 -7.38 -1.67 7.27
C SER A 39 -7.95 -0.85 8.43
N LEU A 40 -7.14 -0.09 9.18
CA LEU A 40 -7.67 0.81 10.22
C LEU A 40 -8.22 2.09 9.60
N HIS A 41 -7.55 2.61 8.57
CA HIS A 41 -7.92 3.87 7.92
C HIS A 41 -8.68 3.66 6.60
N GLY A 42 -8.48 2.52 5.94
CA GLY A 42 -9.07 2.21 4.63
C GLY A 42 -8.29 2.86 3.50
N GLU A 43 -6.97 2.84 3.60
CA GLU A 43 -6.05 3.59 2.76
C GLU A 43 -4.94 2.69 2.22
N VAL A 44 -4.30 3.12 1.15
CA VAL A 44 -3.18 2.41 0.54
C VAL A 44 -1.87 3.11 0.90
N GLU A 45 -1.04 2.47 1.71
CA GLU A 45 0.30 2.96 2.01
C GLU A 45 1.25 2.61 0.84
N VAL A 46 1.97 3.59 0.30
CA VAL A 46 2.93 3.40 -0.81
C VAL A 46 4.37 3.47 -0.33
N TYR A 47 5.18 2.51 -0.77
CA TYR A 47 6.58 2.38 -0.43
C TYR A 47 7.43 2.24 -1.70
N SER A 48 8.69 2.65 -1.62
CA SER A 48 9.69 2.32 -2.63
C SER A 48 10.00 0.83 -2.66
N ARG A 49 10.68 0.37 -3.71
CA ARG A 49 11.26 -0.99 -3.81
C ARG A 49 12.18 -1.38 -2.64
N ARG A 50 12.67 -0.41 -1.84
CA ARG A 50 13.49 -0.65 -0.63
C ARG A 50 12.71 -0.45 0.67
N GLY A 51 11.38 -0.48 0.61
CA GLY A 51 10.51 -0.38 1.78
C GLY A 51 10.40 1.01 2.40
N ARG A 52 11.04 2.06 1.86
CA ARG A 52 10.85 3.44 2.36
C ARG A 52 9.45 3.95 2.04
N HIS A 53 8.75 4.46 3.05
CA HIS A 53 7.42 5.05 2.89
C HIS A 53 7.46 6.32 2.02
N LEU A 54 6.52 6.44 1.08
CA LEU A 54 6.43 7.51 0.10
C LEU A 54 5.13 8.31 0.22
N GLY A 55 4.12 7.82 0.94
CA GLY A 55 2.86 8.51 1.18
C GLY A 55 1.66 7.57 1.20
N VAL A 56 0.48 8.17 1.19
CA VAL A 56 -0.81 7.48 1.31
C VAL A 56 -1.65 7.78 0.06
N LEU A 57 -2.24 6.74 -0.51
CA LEU A 57 -3.13 6.82 -1.67
C LEU A 57 -4.55 6.37 -1.31
N ASP A 58 -5.53 6.89 -2.05
CA ASP A 58 -6.89 6.34 -2.05
C ASP A 58 -6.99 5.10 -2.98
N CYS A 59 -8.19 4.52 -3.07
CA CYS A 59 -8.46 3.37 -3.92
C CYS A 59 -8.41 3.66 -5.43
N ASN A 60 -8.37 4.93 -5.82
CA ASN A 60 -8.18 5.38 -7.20
C ASN A 60 -6.69 5.58 -7.55
N GLY A 61 -5.79 5.50 -6.57
CA GLY A 61 -4.36 5.79 -6.71
C GLY A 61 -4.01 7.27 -6.59
N THR A 62 -4.93 8.10 -6.10
CA THR A 62 -4.72 9.53 -5.85
C THR A 62 -4.04 9.72 -4.50
N THR A 63 -3.03 10.59 -4.45
CA THR A 63 -2.33 10.92 -3.19
C THR A 63 -3.25 11.69 -2.25
N ILE A 64 -3.45 11.14 -1.04
CA ILE A 64 -4.24 11.75 0.03
C ILE A 64 -3.42 12.06 1.29
N GLY A 65 -2.20 11.53 1.38
CA GLY A 65 -1.32 11.74 2.53
C GLY A 65 0.15 11.78 2.14
N SER A 66 0.94 12.53 2.93
CA SER A 66 2.38 12.69 2.72
C SER A 66 3.19 11.54 3.31
N ALA A 67 4.41 11.35 2.81
CA ALA A 67 5.36 10.41 3.38
C ALA A 67 5.66 10.72 4.86
N VAL A 68 5.53 9.72 5.71
CA VAL A 68 6.00 9.80 7.10
C VAL A 68 7.50 9.50 7.14
N LYS A 69 8.32 10.51 7.48
CA LYS A 69 9.78 10.38 7.55
C LYS A 69 10.18 9.24 8.49
N GLY A 70 11.04 8.36 8.00
CA GLY A 70 11.56 7.21 8.77
C GLY A 70 10.67 5.97 8.76
N ARG A 71 9.40 6.06 8.33
CA ARG A 71 8.52 4.88 8.20
C ARG A 71 9.03 3.96 7.10
N ARG A 72 9.10 2.66 7.41
CA ARG A 72 9.53 1.60 6.50
C ARG A 72 8.68 0.36 6.67
N ILE A 73 8.64 -0.44 5.61
CA ILE A 73 8.27 -1.86 5.66
C ILE A 73 9.48 -2.69 5.25
N ASP A 74 9.47 -3.95 5.65
CA ASP A 74 10.37 -4.96 5.10
C ASP A 74 9.76 -5.51 3.79
N VAL A 75 10.59 -5.76 2.77
CA VAL A 75 10.12 -5.96 1.37
C VAL A 75 10.74 -7.13 0.64
#